data_AF-A0A2E8RFV2-F1
#
_entry.id   AF-A0A2E8RFV2-F1
#
_cell.length_a   1.000
_cell.length_b   1.000
_cell.length_c   1.000
_cell.angle_alpha   90.00
_cell.angle_beta   90.00
_cell.angle_gamma   90.00
#
_symmetry.space_group_name_H-M   'P 1'
#
loop_
_entity.id
_entity.type
_entity.pdbx_description
1 polymer ?
#
loop_
_entity_poly.entity_id
_entity_poly.type
_entity_poly.pdbx_seq_one_letter_code
_entity_poly.pdbx_strand_id
1 'polypeptide(L)'
;MKVDGLPTIEGFAQIEMLDDIVSSCILGNSRFAVGSIEGKMQIFEADTLLQDAKFDSAIISIITFGENVIAASTTGQIQSFHDSLSWQYEVPSGIEHMIPLGDIICISDTSGLFVFLNSDGKEVNTQSHGDVNRLSQSDDGNFFAIAKTDGSLLILNKSRESLHESLADIEDVETISQICFRTDNILLACRDSLGMTLDERPQNRLECWHPERGLLHTSELPAMATSILATENGAIVGCQNGALLRFTIGKDVEELLIMDNPVSSIIQWNEDLIIGTWFNAMRISSSGEIIWSYEHEGLVCEILPISSDLISVIGRSPAGQSPASIVLLEPDSETINPEVELFDYEFSNNDSNEFDGGLSDDEISRAEAPPGVSIESDSLMDALGEELEVIEEEKAISEADLLEDLSASAKAINLPPIADAGEDKTISAEEDNTATILLDGSRSYDPDGKIQSYAWQDSKGNVIGDSAQVRVRLPLGTHPFELTVVDDKGAATKAMVTVRIQ
;
A
#
# COMPACT_ATOMS: atom_id res chain seq x y z
N MET A 1 12.41 -14.63 8.34
CA MET A 1 13.65 -15.12 8.99
C MET A 1 14.60 -13.94 8.92
N LYS A 2 14.88 -13.22 10.03
CA LYS A 2 15.82 -12.09 9.96
C LYS A 2 17.18 -12.64 9.55
N VAL A 3 17.55 -12.45 8.29
CA VAL A 3 18.87 -12.83 7.78
C VAL A 3 19.81 -11.69 8.13
N ASP A 4 20.26 -11.64 9.38
CA ASP A 4 21.43 -10.86 9.74
C ASP A 4 22.59 -11.39 8.88
N GLY A 5 23.23 -10.54 8.08
CA GLY A 5 24.41 -10.93 7.29
C GLY A 5 24.27 -10.96 5.77
N LEU A 6 23.19 -10.42 5.17
CA LEU A 6 23.13 -10.30 3.71
C LEU A 6 24.20 -9.34 3.17
N PRO A 7 24.83 -9.63 2.02
CA PRO A 7 25.70 -8.66 1.36
C PRO A 7 24.93 -7.37 1.07
N THR A 8 25.58 -6.22 1.21
CA THR A 8 24.99 -4.90 0.93
C THR A 8 25.85 -4.13 -0.06
N ILE A 9 25.38 -2.98 -0.53
CA ILE A 9 26.12 -2.06 -1.40
C ILE A 9 26.04 -0.65 -0.81
N GLU A 10 26.96 0.23 -1.19
CA GLU A 10 26.90 1.64 -0.78
C GLU A 10 26.03 2.46 -1.74
N GLY A 11 25.40 3.50 -1.19
CA GLY A 11 24.71 4.50 -1.99
C GLY A 11 25.71 5.36 -2.76
N PHE A 12 25.52 5.47 -4.08
CA PHE A 12 26.32 6.36 -4.94
C PHE A 12 26.09 7.83 -4.56
N ALA A 13 24.83 8.22 -4.36
CA ALA A 13 24.44 9.55 -3.93
C ALA A 13 23.08 9.51 -3.23
N GLN A 14 22.82 10.55 -2.43
CA GLN A 14 21.58 10.72 -1.68
C GLN A 14 21.03 12.13 -1.93
N ILE A 15 19.76 12.22 -2.30
CA ILE A 15 19.06 13.48 -2.57
C ILE A 15 18.06 13.71 -1.44
N GLU A 16 18.35 14.72 -0.63
CA GLU A 16 17.49 15.15 0.47
C GLU A 16 16.19 15.76 -0.06
N MET A 17 15.06 15.25 0.44
CA MET A 17 13.73 15.71 0.04
C MET A 17 13.10 16.56 1.16
N LEU A 18 12.43 17.64 0.75
CA LEU A 18 11.71 18.52 1.68
C LEU A 18 10.28 18.03 1.97
N ASP A 19 9.75 17.19 1.07
CA ASP A 19 8.38 16.70 1.08
C ASP A 19 8.39 15.24 0.61
N ASP A 20 7.41 14.44 1.05
CA ASP A 20 7.23 13.07 0.58
C ASP A 20 6.97 13.04 -0.93
N ILE A 21 7.66 12.12 -1.62
CA ILE A 21 7.40 11.80 -3.02
C ILE A 21 6.19 10.88 -3.14
N VAL A 22 5.32 11.20 -4.09
CA VAL A 22 4.06 10.47 -4.35
C VAL A 22 3.91 10.01 -5.80
N SER A 23 4.73 10.53 -6.71
CA SER A 23 4.78 10.09 -8.10
C SER A 23 6.18 10.24 -8.67
N SER A 24 6.52 9.43 -9.66
CA SER A 24 7.80 9.53 -10.36
C SER A 24 7.68 9.07 -11.82
N CYS A 25 8.70 9.39 -12.62
CA CYS A 25 8.75 9.02 -14.03
C CYS A 25 10.19 8.98 -14.56
N ILE A 26 10.50 8.00 -15.40
CA ILE A 26 11.79 7.92 -16.09
C ILE A 26 11.71 8.77 -17.36
N LEU A 27 12.70 9.65 -17.56
CA LEU A 27 12.79 10.55 -18.73
C LEU A 27 13.85 10.09 -19.74
N GLY A 28 14.66 9.09 -19.38
CA GLY A 28 15.79 8.61 -20.16
C GLY A 28 17.03 9.51 -20.05
N ASN A 29 18.16 9.05 -20.60
CA ASN A 29 19.47 9.72 -20.52
C ASN A 29 19.88 10.04 -19.07
N SER A 30 19.72 9.09 -18.16
CA SER A 30 20.00 9.28 -16.74
C SER A 30 19.14 10.33 -16.02
N ARG A 31 18.00 10.70 -16.61
CA ARG A 31 17.06 11.66 -16.03
C ARG A 31 15.78 11.00 -15.53
N PHE A 32 15.26 11.54 -14.45
CA PHE A 32 13.99 11.14 -13.86
C PHE A 32 13.29 12.36 -13.25
N ALA A 33 11.96 12.28 -13.15
CA ALA A 33 11.13 13.27 -12.52
C ALA A 33 10.48 12.69 -11.27
N VAL A 34 10.29 13.54 -10.26
CA VAL A 34 9.57 13.20 -9.03
C VAL A 34 8.57 14.30 -8.70
N GLY A 35 7.44 13.90 -8.11
CA GLY A 35 6.37 14.79 -7.68
C GLY A 35 6.09 14.62 -6.21
N SER A 36 6.03 15.73 -5.46
CA SER A 36 5.77 15.71 -4.02
C SER A 36 4.32 15.88 -3.64
N ILE A 37 3.98 15.51 -2.40
CA ILE A 37 2.66 15.70 -1.80
C ILE A 37 2.27 17.18 -1.66
N GLU A 38 3.25 18.07 -1.54
CA GLU A 38 3.04 19.52 -1.50
C GLU A 38 2.98 20.14 -2.91
N GLY A 39 3.00 19.33 -3.97
CA GLY A 39 2.88 19.81 -5.35
C GLY A 39 4.16 20.36 -5.95
N LYS A 40 5.34 19.93 -5.47
CA LYS A 40 6.61 20.30 -6.09
C LYS A 40 7.06 19.22 -7.05
N MET A 41 7.20 19.56 -8.33
CA MET A 41 7.77 18.69 -9.35
C MET A 41 9.25 19.01 -9.50
N GLN A 42 10.11 17.99 -9.53
CA GLN A 42 11.54 18.15 -9.69
C GLN A 42 12.07 17.15 -10.73
N ILE A 43 12.93 17.61 -11.62
CA ILE A 43 13.62 16.79 -12.63
C ILE A 43 15.09 16.74 -12.28
N PHE A 44 15.62 15.54 -12.15
CA PHE A 44 17.02 15.28 -11.84
C PHE A 44 17.73 14.60 -13.01
N GLU A 45 19.01 14.88 -13.15
CA GLU A 45 19.98 14.07 -13.91
C GLU A 45 20.97 13.50 -12.90
N ALA A 46 20.90 12.18 -12.65
CA ALA A 46 21.51 11.56 -11.49
C ALA A 46 21.15 12.33 -10.18
N ASP A 47 22.12 12.94 -9.51
CA ASP A 47 21.94 13.70 -8.25
C ASP A 47 21.69 15.21 -8.46
N THR A 48 21.77 15.68 -9.71
CA THR A 48 21.73 17.09 -10.04
C THR A 48 20.32 17.54 -10.43
N LEU A 49 19.77 18.51 -9.71
CA LEU A 49 18.49 19.13 -10.04
C LEU A 49 18.61 19.98 -11.31
N LEU A 50 17.88 19.61 -12.36
CA LEU A 50 17.84 20.33 -13.63
C LEU A 50 16.73 21.38 -13.68
N GLN A 51 15.53 21.01 -13.20
CA GLN A 51 14.34 21.84 -13.32
C GLN A 51 13.37 21.54 -12.17
N ASP A 52 12.62 22.56 -11.75
CA ASP A 52 11.51 22.42 -10.84
C ASP A 52 10.27 23.18 -11.32
N ALA A 53 9.11 22.71 -10.91
CA ALA A 53 7.83 23.37 -11.13
C ALA A 53 6.93 23.24 -9.89
N LYS A 54 6.03 24.19 -9.71
CA LYS A 54 5.08 24.20 -8.59
C LYS A 54 3.65 24.07 -9.10
N PHE A 55 2.94 23.16 -8.46
CA PHE A 55 1.52 22.91 -8.63
C PHE A 55 0.73 23.40 -7.42
N ASP A 56 -0.59 23.42 -7.59
CA ASP A 56 -1.56 23.83 -6.59
C ASP A 56 -1.83 22.75 -5.52
N SER A 57 -1.56 21.48 -5.82
CA SER A 57 -1.70 20.34 -4.90
C SER A 57 -0.74 19.20 -5.26
N ALA A 58 -0.81 18.09 -4.51
CA ALA A 58 0.01 16.89 -4.69
C ALA A 58 0.05 16.42 -6.15
N ILE A 59 1.24 16.02 -6.63
CA ILE A 59 1.41 15.56 -8.01
C ILE A 59 1.08 14.06 -8.10
N ILE A 60 -0.02 13.73 -8.75
CA ILE A 60 -0.56 12.36 -8.80
C ILE A 60 0.02 11.51 -9.92
N SER A 61 0.48 12.14 -11.01
CA SER A 61 1.06 11.44 -12.16
C SER A 61 2.03 12.34 -12.90
N ILE A 62 3.13 11.74 -13.36
CA ILE A 62 4.12 12.35 -14.24
C ILE A 62 4.33 11.38 -15.40
N ILE A 63 4.23 11.88 -16.63
CA ILE A 63 4.41 11.08 -17.84
C ILE A 63 5.35 11.78 -18.81
N THR A 64 6.01 10.99 -19.64
CA THR A 64 6.67 11.47 -20.85
C THR A 64 5.71 11.42 -22.02
N PHE A 65 5.67 12.49 -22.81
CA PHE A 65 4.82 12.57 -23.98
C PHE A 65 5.54 13.34 -25.10
N GLY A 66 6.09 12.60 -26.07
CA GLY A 66 7.01 13.15 -27.04
C GLY A 66 8.30 13.60 -26.36
N GLU A 67 8.70 14.85 -26.55
CA GLU A 67 9.85 15.46 -25.86
C GLU A 67 9.47 16.13 -24.53
N ASN A 68 8.17 16.22 -24.24
CA ASN A 68 7.67 16.93 -23.08
C ASN A 68 7.51 16.00 -21.86
N VAL A 69 7.67 16.59 -20.69
CA VAL A 69 7.26 16.03 -19.40
C VAL A 69 5.94 16.67 -19.01
N ILE A 70 4.95 15.85 -18.67
CA ILE A 70 3.62 16.32 -18.28
C ILE A 70 3.33 15.82 -16.88
N ALA A 71 2.93 16.72 -16.00
CA ALA A 71 2.56 16.40 -14.64
C ALA A 71 1.15 16.91 -14.32
N ALA A 72 0.44 16.15 -13.48
CA ALA A 72 -0.92 16.43 -13.06
C ALA A 72 -1.01 16.51 -11.53
N SER A 73 -1.81 17.45 -11.02
CA SER A 73 -2.12 17.60 -9.61
C SER A 73 -3.47 16.97 -9.24
N THR A 74 -3.66 16.64 -7.96
CA THR A 74 -4.92 16.06 -7.45
C THR A 74 -6.12 16.96 -7.69
N THR A 75 -5.95 18.27 -7.55
CA THR A 75 -7.01 19.28 -7.75
C THR A 75 -7.34 19.54 -9.21
N GLY A 76 -6.57 18.98 -10.15
CA GLY A 76 -6.90 18.97 -11.57
C GLY A 76 -6.01 19.82 -12.47
N GLN A 77 -4.94 20.41 -11.94
CA GLN A 77 -4.01 21.18 -12.75
C GLN A 77 -3.07 20.25 -13.53
N ILE A 78 -2.98 20.45 -14.84
CA ILE A 78 -2.06 19.74 -15.72
C ILE A 78 -1.12 20.76 -16.35
N GLN A 79 0.19 20.49 -16.30
CA GLN A 79 1.19 21.32 -16.94
C GLN A 79 2.14 20.46 -17.77
N SER A 80 2.46 20.92 -18.98
CA SER A 80 3.43 20.31 -19.88
C SER A 80 4.68 21.17 -19.97
N PHE A 81 5.86 20.55 -19.89
CA PHE A 81 7.15 21.22 -19.88
C PHE A 81 8.13 20.58 -20.87
N HIS A 82 8.98 21.40 -21.47
CA HIS A 82 10.22 20.97 -22.11
C HIS A 82 11.39 21.65 -21.37
N ASP A 83 11.88 22.79 -21.88
CA ASP A 83 12.77 23.68 -21.14
C ASP A 83 11.99 24.70 -20.28
N SER A 84 10.74 24.95 -20.68
CA SER A 84 9.82 25.85 -20.00
C SER A 84 8.39 25.32 -20.12
N LEU A 85 7.48 25.91 -19.34
CA LEU A 85 6.05 25.64 -19.45
C LEU A 85 5.58 25.86 -20.90
N SER A 86 5.06 24.79 -21.50
CA SER A 86 4.57 24.77 -22.88
C SER A 86 3.08 25.08 -22.94
N TRP A 87 2.28 24.41 -22.10
CA TRP A 87 0.85 24.65 -21.97
C TRP A 87 0.36 24.16 -20.60
N GLN A 88 -0.85 24.60 -20.25
CA GLN A 88 -1.56 24.18 -19.05
C GLN A 88 -3.02 23.87 -19.38
N TYR A 89 -3.60 22.92 -18.66
CA TYR A 89 -5.01 22.53 -18.74
C TYR A 89 -5.53 22.29 -17.33
N GLU A 90 -6.82 22.53 -17.09
CA GLU A 90 -7.45 22.37 -15.78
C GLU A 90 -8.68 21.47 -15.90
N VAL A 91 -8.69 20.40 -15.10
CA VAL A 91 -9.79 19.44 -15.00
C VAL A 91 -10.64 19.82 -13.77
N PRO A 92 -11.93 20.20 -13.94
CA PRO A 92 -12.73 20.73 -12.84
C PRO A 92 -12.98 19.77 -11.66
N SER A 93 -13.00 18.47 -11.91
CA SER A 93 -13.36 17.44 -10.91
C SER A 93 -12.15 16.86 -10.18
N GLY A 94 -10.93 17.36 -10.40
CA GLY A 94 -9.71 16.69 -9.93
C GLY A 94 -9.36 15.46 -10.77
N ILE A 95 -8.14 14.94 -10.62
CA ILE A 95 -7.59 13.87 -11.47
C ILE A 95 -7.23 12.66 -10.62
N GLU A 96 -7.61 11.47 -11.09
CA GLU A 96 -7.25 10.18 -10.48
C GLU A 96 -6.11 9.49 -11.24
N HIS A 97 -6.18 9.48 -12.57
CA HIS A 97 -5.16 8.88 -13.42
C HIS A 97 -4.86 9.76 -14.63
N MET A 98 -3.60 9.75 -15.05
CA MET A 98 -3.15 10.33 -16.30
C MET A 98 -2.13 9.39 -16.92
N ILE A 99 -2.42 8.92 -18.13
CA ILE A 99 -1.53 8.05 -18.92
C ILE A 99 -1.38 8.57 -20.35
N PRO A 100 -0.23 8.35 -21.01
CA PRO A 100 -0.19 8.44 -22.46
C PRO A 100 -1.12 7.38 -23.05
N LEU A 101 -1.64 7.66 -24.24
CA LEU A 101 -2.37 6.73 -25.09
C LEU A 101 -1.98 6.98 -26.54
N GLY A 102 -0.85 6.41 -26.96
CA GLY A 102 -0.29 6.66 -28.30
C GLY A 102 0.04 8.15 -28.51
N ASP A 103 -0.72 8.83 -29.35
CA ASP A 103 -0.55 10.26 -29.71
C ASP A 103 -1.52 11.20 -28.98
N ILE A 104 -2.22 10.71 -27.97
CA ILE A 104 -3.08 11.50 -27.08
C ILE A 104 -2.77 11.18 -25.62
N ILE A 105 -3.22 12.05 -24.71
CA ILE A 105 -3.12 11.88 -23.27
C ILE A 105 -4.52 11.55 -22.77
N CYS A 106 -4.64 10.48 -21.99
CA CYS A 106 -5.89 10.05 -21.37
C CYS A 106 -5.88 10.42 -19.90
N ILE A 107 -6.92 11.12 -19.44
CA ILE A 107 -7.09 11.56 -18.06
C ILE A 107 -8.41 11.03 -17.55
N SER A 108 -8.43 10.39 -16.39
CA SER A 108 -9.66 10.08 -15.66
C SER A 108 -9.84 11.05 -14.49
N ASP A 109 -11.04 11.61 -14.38
CA ASP A 109 -11.43 12.49 -13.28
C ASP A 109 -12.20 11.73 -12.20
N THR A 110 -12.35 12.35 -11.02
CA THR A 110 -13.05 11.72 -9.87
C THR A 110 -14.56 11.52 -10.07
N SER A 111 -15.13 11.99 -11.19
CA SER A 111 -16.53 11.80 -11.55
C SER A 111 -16.74 10.63 -12.51
N GLY A 112 -15.66 9.93 -12.89
CA GLY A 112 -15.68 8.85 -13.86
C GLY A 112 -15.71 9.33 -15.32
N LEU A 113 -15.32 10.58 -15.56
CA LEU A 113 -15.17 11.19 -16.88
C LEU A 113 -13.72 11.03 -17.36
N PHE A 114 -13.58 10.66 -18.62
CA PHE A 114 -12.32 10.53 -19.33
C PHE A 114 -12.18 11.70 -20.28
N VAL A 115 -11.14 12.51 -20.09
CA VAL A 115 -10.78 13.63 -20.95
C VAL A 115 -9.55 13.24 -21.76
N PHE A 116 -9.63 13.43 -23.08
CA PHE A 116 -8.52 13.12 -23.99
C PHE A 116 -7.91 14.40 -24.53
N LEU A 117 -6.63 14.63 -24.26
CA LEU A 117 -5.88 15.79 -24.75
C LEU A 117 -4.93 15.39 -25.88
N ASN A 118 -4.70 16.29 -26.84
CA ASN A 118 -3.61 16.12 -27.81
C ASN A 118 -2.28 16.64 -27.25
N SER A 119 -1.21 16.57 -28.06
CA SER A 119 0.12 17.10 -27.73
C SER A 119 0.17 18.57 -27.32
N ASP A 120 -0.81 19.37 -27.74
CA ASP A 120 -0.90 20.80 -27.48
C ASP A 120 -1.77 21.13 -26.26
N GLY A 121 -2.23 20.12 -25.51
CA GLY A 121 -3.10 20.29 -24.35
C GLY A 121 -4.53 20.66 -24.71
N LYS A 122 -4.98 20.42 -25.94
CA LYS A 122 -6.36 20.67 -26.37
C LYS A 122 -7.20 19.41 -26.25
N GLU A 123 -8.40 19.58 -25.70
CA GLU A 123 -9.39 18.51 -25.62
C GLU A 123 -9.82 18.06 -27.02
N VAL A 124 -9.66 16.76 -27.26
CA VAL A 124 -10.04 16.07 -28.50
C VAL A 124 -11.39 15.40 -28.34
N ASN A 125 -11.63 14.77 -27.19
CA ASN A 125 -12.82 14.00 -26.90
C ASN A 125 -13.00 13.84 -25.38
N THR A 126 -14.22 13.47 -25.00
CA THR A 126 -14.60 13.17 -23.63
C THR A 126 -15.55 11.96 -23.62
N GLN A 127 -15.34 11.01 -22.70
CA GLN A 127 -16.16 9.80 -22.54
C GLN A 127 -16.39 9.51 -21.07
N SER A 128 -17.45 8.79 -20.71
CA SER A 128 -17.66 8.35 -19.32
C SER A 128 -17.53 6.84 -19.23
N HIS A 129 -16.72 6.38 -18.27
CA HIS A 129 -16.53 4.95 -17.99
C HIS A 129 -16.85 4.58 -16.53
N GLY A 130 -17.21 5.56 -15.70
CA GLY A 130 -17.46 5.37 -14.26
C GLY A 130 -16.17 5.38 -13.45
N ASP A 131 -16.27 4.95 -12.19
CA ASP A 131 -15.16 5.03 -11.22
C ASP A 131 -14.02 4.07 -11.60
N VAL A 132 -12.82 4.62 -11.68
CA VAL A 132 -11.63 3.92 -12.16
C VAL A 132 -10.70 3.61 -10.99
N ASN A 133 -10.19 2.39 -10.96
CA ASN A 133 -9.20 1.97 -9.98
C ASN A 133 -7.79 1.90 -10.58
N ARG A 134 -7.67 1.41 -11.83
CA ARG A 134 -6.38 1.36 -12.55
C ARG A 134 -6.56 1.62 -14.04
N LEU A 135 -5.56 2.26 -14.63
CA LEU A 135 -5.40 2.42 -16.08
C LEU A 135 -4.02 1.93 -16.52
N SER A 136 -3.96 1.30 -17.69
CA SER A 136 -2.70 0.90 -18.33
C SER A 136 -2.84 0.96 -19.85
N GLN A 137 -1.76 1.32 -20.55
CA GLN A 137 -1.69 1.27 -22.01
C GLN A 137 -0.72 0.19 -22.48
N SER A 138 -0.89 -0.26 -23.72
CA SER A 138 0.14 -1.02 -24.42
C SER A 138 1.31 -0.13 -24.84
N ASP A 139 2.51 -0.72 -24.99
CA ASP A 139 3.72 0.01 -25.38
C ASP A 139 3.58 0.73 -26.74
N ASP A 140 2.78 0.16 -27.65
CA ASP A 140 2.49 0.73 -28.96
C ASP A 140 1.35 1.77 -28.95
N GLY A 141 0.68 1.96 -27.80
CA GLY A 141 -0.47 2.86 -27.62
C GLY A 141 -1.73 2.46 -28.40
N ASN A 142 -1.78 1.25 -28.98
CA ASN A 142 -2.95 0.79 -29.73
C ASN A 142 -4.07 0.24 -28.84
N PHE A 143 -3.75 -0.15 -27.61
CA PHE A 143 -4.68 -0.70 -26.66
C PHE A 143 -4.53 -0.04 -25.30
N PHE A 144 -5.62 -0.01 -24.54
CA PHE A 144 -5.59 0.37 -23.13
C PHE A 144 -6.64 -0.40 -22.36
N ALA A 145 -6.40 -0.55 -21.07
CA ALA A 145 -7.25 -1.27 -20.15
C ALA A 145 -7.75 -0.35 -19.04
N ILE A 146 -9.02 -0.52 -18.68
CA ILE A 146 -9.65 0.16 -17.56
C ILE A 146 -10.08 -0.90 -16.57
N ALA A 147 -9.49 -0.88 -15.38
CA ALA A 147 -9.98 -1.61 -14.23
C ALA A 147 -10.81 -0.67 -13.37
N LYS A 148 -12.08 -1.02 -13.15
CA LYS A 148 -13.02 -0.22 -12.36
C LYS A 148 -12.99 -0.58 -10.89
N THR A 149 -13.51 0.31 -10.06
CA THR A 149 -13.63 0.09 -8.61
C THR A 149 -14.61 -1.02 -8.25
N ASP A 150 -15.57 -1.33 -9.13
CA ASP A 150 -16.50 -2.46 -9.00
C ASP A 150 -15.91 -3.81 -9.42
N GLY A 151 -14.61 -3.87 -9.73
CA GLY A 151 -13.92 -5.06 -10.19
C GLY A 151 -14.09 -5.36 -11.69
N SER A 152 -14.82 -4.57 -12.46
CA SER A 152 -14.94 -4.79 -13.90
C SER A 152 -13.65 -4.43 -14.63
N LEU A 153 -13.28 -5.21 -15.64
CA LEU A 153 -12.15 -4.98 -16.55
C LEU A 153 -12.65 -4.72 -17.96
N LEU A 154 -12.21 -3.62 -18.56
CA LEU A 154 -12.45 -3.28 -19.96
C LEU A 154 -11.12 -3.26 -20.71
N ILE A 155 -11.10 -3.83 -21.91
CA ILE A 155 -9.99 -3.75 -22.85
C ILE A 155 -10.48 -3.02 -24.09
N LEU A 156 -9.86 -1.89 -24.41
CA LEU A 156 -10.26 -1.02 -25.50
C LEU A 156 -9.14 -0.86 -26.52
N ASN A 157 -9.51 -0.62 -27.77
CA ASN A 157 -8.56 -0.18 -28.79
C ASN A 157 -8.35 1.35 -28.74
N LYS A 158 -7.38 1.88 -29.47
CA LYS A 158 -7.14 3.34 -29.60
C LYS A 158 -8.32 4.15 -30.13
N SER A 159 -9.25 3.50 -30.84
CA SER A 159 -10.49 4.13 -31.29
C SER A 159 -11.52 4.26 -30.16
N ARG A 160 -11.23 3.68 -29.00
CA ARG A 160 -12.04 3.60 -27.77
C ARG A 160 -13.25 2.68 -27.92
N GLU A 161 -13.13 1.69 -28.79
CA GLU A 161 -14.11 0.62 -28.91
C GLU A 161 -13.75 -0.48 -27.91
N SER A 162 -14.76 -0.93 -27.14
CA SER A 162 -14.59 -2.06 -26.23
C SER A 162 -14.37 -3.35 -27.05
N LEU A 163 -13.23 -4.00 -26.83
CA LEU A 163 -12.87 -5.28 -27.42
C LEU A 163 -13.33 -6.43 -26.53
N HIS A 164 -13.04 -6.29 -25.23
CA HIS A 164 -13.38 -7.27 -24.20
C HIS A 164 -13.84 -6.57 -22.93
N GLU A 165 -14.80 -7.19 -22.27
CA GLU A 165 -15.34 -6.78 -20.98
C GLU A 165 -15.41 -8.04 -20.09
N SER A 166 -14.81 -7.95 -18.91
CA SER A 166 -14.86 -8.97 -17.87
C SER A 166 -15.48 -8.35 -16.63
N LEU A 167 -16.69 -8.77 -16.28
CA LEU A 167 -17.42 -8.25 -15.12
C LEU A 167 -16.93 -8.94 -13.84
N ALA A 168 -17.02 -8.23 -12.72
CA ALA A 168 -16.94 -8.87 -11.42
C ALA A 168 -18.10 -9.86 -11.24
N ASP A 169 -17.91 -10.85 -10.37
CA ASP A 169 -19.01 -11.73 -10.00
C ASP A 169 -20.14 -10.98 -9.29
N ILE A 170 -21.35 -11.50 -9.39
CA ILE A 170 -22.51 -10.91 -8.69
C ILE A 170 -22.63 -11.40 -7.25
N GLU A 171 -22.05 -12.56 -6.94
CA GLU A 171 -22.07 -13.18 -5.62
C GLU A 171 -20.78 -12.92 -4.81
N ASP A 172 -19.80 -12.26 -5.42
CA ASP A 172 -18.50 -11.95 -4.81
C ASP A 172 -18.11 -10.48 -5.02
N VAL A 173 -17.36 -9.93 -4.07
CA VAL A 173 -16.81 -8.57 -4.18
C VAL A 173 -15.39 -8.70 -4.69
N GLU A 174 -15.22 -8.56 -6.00
CA GLU A 174 -13.91 -8.60 -6.64
C GLU A 174 -13.33 -7.19 -6.82
N THR A 175 -12.01 -7.09 -6.74
CA THR A 175 -11.24 -5.90 -7.13
C THR A 175 -10.10 -6.31 -8.06
N ILE A 176 -9.48 -5.34 -8.72
CA ILE A 176 -8.32 -5.55 -9.58
C ILE A 176 -7.17 -4.74 -8.98
N SER A 177 -6.21 -5.45 -8.39
CA SER A 177 -5.07 -4.83 -7.70
C SER A 177 -4.04 -4.26 -8.65
N GLN A 178 -3.74 -4.98 -9.74
CA GLN A 178 -2.69 -4.63 -10.68
C GLN A 178 -3.07 -4.97 -12.13
N ILE A 179 -2.64 -4.12 -13.07
CA ILE A 179 -2.74 -4.37 -14.52
C ILE A 179 -1.50 -3.88 -15.24
N CYS A 180 -1.03 -4.64 -16.22
CA CYS A 180 0.01 -4.18 -17.14
C CYS A 180 -0.07 -4.88 -18.49
N PHE A 181 0.38 -4.21 -19.55
CA PHE A 181 0.55 -4.83 -20.86
C PHE A 181 1.96 -5.40 -20.99
N ARG A 182 2.05 -6.53 -21.69
CA ARG A 182 3.30 -7.04 -22.24
C ARG A 182 3.63 -6.35 -23.55
N THR A 183 4.88 -6.51 -23.98
CA THR A 183 5.40 -6.03 -25.27
C THR A 183 4.68 -6.60 -26.49
N ASP A 184 4.01 -7.75 -26.34
CA ASP A 184 3.18 -8.39 -27.38
C ASP A 184 1.68 -8.04 -27.26
N ASN A 185 1.35 -6.98 -26.52
CA ASN A 185 0.00 -6.47 -26.28
C ASN A 185 -0.93 -7.40 -25.50
N ILE A 186 -0.42 -8.49 -24.91
CA ILE A 186 -1.19 -9.28 -23.95
C ILE A 186 -1.33 -8.47 -22.66
N LEU A 187 -2.57 -8.27 -22.22
CA LEU A 187 -2.88 -7.67 -20.94
C LEU A 187 -2.78 -8.71 -19.83
N LEU A 188 -2.11 -8.33 -18.75
CA LEU A 188 -2.03 -9.08 -17.50
C LEU A 188 -2.86 -8.32 -16.46
N ALA A 189 -3.77 -9.01 -15.78
CA ALA A 189 -4.62 -8.42 -14.75
C ALA A 189 -4.66 -9.30 -13.51
N CYS A 190 -4.22 -8.76 -12.37
CA CYS A 190 -4.35 -9.40 -11.06
C CYS A 190 -5.69 -8.99 -10.44
N ARG A 191 -6.53 -9.98 -10.19
CA ARG A 191 -7.87 -9.82 -9.66
C ARG A 191 -8.02 -10.60 -8.37
N ASP A 192 -8.67 -9.98 -7.41
CA ASP A 192 -8.70 -10.42 -6.02
C ASP A 192 -10.12 -10.40 -5.48
N SER A 193 -10.52 -11.50 -4.85
CA SER A 193 -11.77 -11.66 -4.12
C SER A 193 -11.60 -11.10 -2.72
N LEU A 194 -12.42 -10.13 -2.35
CA LEU A 194 -12.52 -9.60 -0.99
C LEU A 194 -13.58 -10.34 -0.15
N GLY A 195 -14.42 -11.16 -0.80
CA GLY A 195 -15.45 -11.97 -0.17
C GLY A 195 -15.05 -13.43 0.05
N MET A 196 -16.03 -14.23 0.49
CA MET A 196 -15.91 -15.68 0.46
C MET A 196 -16.37 -16.16 -0.92
N THR A 197 -15.45 -16.74 -1.69
CA THR A 197 -15.80 -17.42 -2.94
C THR A 197 -16.68 -18.64 -2.62
N LEU A 198 -17.86 -18.70 -3.21
CA LEU A 198 -18.80 -19.83 -3.06
C LEU A 198 -18.56 -20.94 -4.09
N ASP A 199 -17.61 -20.75 -5.00
CA ASP A 199 -17.25 -21.68 -6.08
C ASP A 199 -15.75 -22.07 -6.07
N GLU A 200 -15.33 -22.81 -7.09
CA GLU A 200 -13.94 -23.31 -7.23
C GLU A 200 -12.99 -22.29 -7.86
N ARG A 201 -13.39 -21.02 -8.05
CA ARG A 201 -12.46 -20.02 -8.60
C ARG A 201 -11.38 -19.68 -7.57
N PRO A 202 -10.15 -19.40 -8.02
CA PRO A 202 -9.13 -18.88 -7.14
C PRO A 202 -9.55 -17.52 -6.59
N GLN A 203 -9.36 -17.32 -5.28
CA GLN A 203 -9.64 -16.06 -4.61
C GLN A 203 -8.83 -14.92 -5.23
N ASN A 204 -7.52 -15.12 -5.36
CA ASN A 204 -6.63 -14.19 -6.04
C ASN A 204 -6.10 -14.87 -7.31
N ARG A 205 -6.09 -14.15 -8.42
CA ARG A 205 -5.70 -14.72 -9.71
C ARG A 205 -5.06 -13.70 -10.65
N LEU A 206 -4.13 -14.19 -11.46
CA LEU A 206 -3.60 -13.49 -12.61
C LEU A 206 -4.34 -13.96 -13.87
N GLU A 207 -4.97 -13.05 -14.58
CA GLU A 207 -5.64 -13.27 -15.85
C GLU A 207 -4.79 -12.74 -17.02
N CYS A 208 -4.65 -13.54 -18.08
CA CYS A 208 -3.92 -13.18 -19.30
C CYS A 208 -4.90 -12.98 -20.46
N TRP A 209 -5.05 -11.75 -20.95
CA TRP A 209 -6.01 -11.37 -21.97
C TRP A 209 -5.32 -10.97 -23.27
N HIS A 210 -5.67 -11.63 -24.36
CA HIS A 210 -5.27 -11.20 -25.71
C HIS A 210 -6.33 -10.25 -26.27
N PRO A 211 -5.96 -9.07 -26.82
CA PRO A 211 -6.92 -8.06 -27.28
C PRO A 211 -7.94 -8.54 -28.31
N GLU A 212 -7.60 -9.56 -29.11
CA GLU A 212 -8.51 -10.16 -30.10
C GLU A 212 -9.09 -11.52 -29.71
N ARG A 213 -8.41 -12.30 -28.86
CA ARG A 213 -8.79 -13.70 -28.58
C ARG A 213 -9.51 -13.84 -27.24
N GLY A 214 -9.52 -12.79 -26.43
CA GLY A 214 -10.04 -12.80 -25.07
C GLY A 214 -9.08 -13.47 -24.09
N LEU A 215 -9.66 -14.03 -23.02
CA LEU A 215 -8.92 -14.69 -21.95
C LEU A 215 -8.17 -15.92 -22.47
N LEU A 216 -6.85 -15.91 -22.34
CA LEU A 216 -5.95 -17.00 -22.74
C LEU A 216 -5.67 -17.97 -21.59
N HIS A 217 -5.44 -17.44 -20.40
CA HIS A 217 -4.98 -18.21 -19.25
C HIS A 217 -5.31 -17.51 -17.94
N THR A 218 -5.48 -18.31 -16.89
CA THR A 218 -5.68 -17.84 -15.52
C THR A 218 -4.78 -18.67 -14.61
N SER A 219 -4.09 -18.00 -13.69
CA SER A 219 -3.23 -18.63 -12.70
C SER A 219 -3.60 -18.14 -11.31
N GLU A 220 -3.64 -19.03 -10.33
CA GLU A 220 -3.91 -18.68 -8.93
C GLU A 220 -2.75 -17.90 -8.30
N LEU A 221 -3.09 -16.93 -7.46
CA LEU A 221 -2.15 -16.17 -6.63
C LEU A 221 -2.35 -16.55 -5.15
N PRO A 222 -1.28 -16.73 -4.38
CA PRO A 222 -1.37 -17.07 -2.96
C PRO A 222 -1.86 -15.89 -2.11
N ALA A 223 -1.73 -14.65 -2.59
CA ALA A 223 -2.18 -13.43 -1.94
C ALA A 223 -2.37 -12.31 -2.98
N MET A 224 -3.02 -11.22 -2.57
CA MET A 224 -3.24 -10.04 -3.41
C MET A 224 -1.93 -9.51 -4.00
N ALA A 225 -1.93 -9.20 -5.28
CA ALA A 225 -0.77 -8.61 -5.95
C ALA A 225 -0.56 -7.15 -5.50
N THR A 226 0.65 -6.83 -5.09
CA THR A 226 1.06 -5.47 -4.74
C THR A 226 1.84 -4.81 -5.87
N SER A 227 2.55 -5.60 -6.68
CA SER A 227 3.33 -5.11 -7.83
C SER A 227 3.35 -6.18 -8.95
N ILE A 228 3.48 -5.73 -10.20
CA ILE A 228 3.58 -6.60 -11.37
C ILE A 228 4.60 -6.04 -12.37
N LEU A 229 5.41 -6.93 -12.93
CA LEU A 229 6.36 -6.64 -14.01
C LEU A 229 6.06 -7.59 -15.17
N ALA A 230 5.72 -7.04 -16.33
CA ALA A 230 5.57 -7.82 -17.55
C ALA A 230 6.92 -8.38 -18.00
N THR A 231 6.94 -9.64 -18.43
CA THR A 231 8.13 -10.27 -19.05
C THR A 231 7.79 -10.74 -20.46
N GLU A 232 8.79 -11.13 -21.25
CA GLU A 232 8.57 -11.64 -22.61
C GLU A 232 7.58 -12.81 -22.68
N ASN A 233 7.53 -13.66 -21.65
CA ASN A 233 6.74 -14.89 -21.66
C ASN A 233 5.67 -14.98 -20.55
N GLY A 234 5.55 -13.96 -19.69
CA GLY A 234 4.52 -13.87 -18.67
C GLY A 234 4.71 -12.65 -17.79
N ALA A 235 4.90 -12.86 -16.48
CA ALA A 235 5.00 -11.79 -15.50
C ALA A 235 5.86 -12.20 -14.31
N ILE A 236 6.44 -11.22 -13.62
CA ILE A 236 6.82 -11.34 -12.21
C ILE A 236 5.76 -10.62 -11.39
N VAL A 237 5.25 -11.28 -10.35
CA VAL A 237 4.23 -10.70 -9.46
C VAL A 237 4.77 -10.72 -8.03
N GLY A 238 4.67 -9.57 -7.38
CA GLY A 238 4.93 -9.42 -5.96
C GLY A 238 3.61 -9.38 -5.21
N CYS A 239 3.53 -10.09 -4.08
CA CYS A 239 2.31 -10.25 -3.30
C CYS A 239 2.39 -9.56 -1.94
N GLN A 240 1.22 -9.29 -1.36
CA GLN A 240 1.09 -8.65 -0.04
C GLN A 240 1.69 -9.50 1.11
N ASN A 241 1.73 -10.82 0.97
CA ASN A 241 2.36 -11.72 1.93
C ASN A 241 3.88 -11.86 1.74
N GLY A 242 4.48 -11.06 0.85
CA GLY A 242 5.92 -11.09 0.54
C GLY A 242 6.34 -12.16 -0.48
N ALA A 243 5.41 -12.92 -1.06
CA ALA A 243 5.74 -13.86 -2.13
C ALA A 243 6.15 -13.13 -3.42
N LEU A 244 7.21 -13.61 -4.07
CA LEU A 244 7.67 -13.19 -5.39
C LEU A 244 7.55 -14.37 -6.35
N LEU A 245 6.73 -14.22 -7.38
CA LEU A 245 6.28 -15.31 -8.25
C LEU A 245 6.63 -15.03 -9.70
N ARG A 246 7.09 -16.07 -10.42
CA ARG A 246 7.30 -16.05 -11.86
C ARG A 246 6.18 -16.80 -12.56
N PHE A 247 5.47 -16.08 -13.43
CA PHE A 247 4.45 -16.62 -14.30
C PHE A 247 5.00 -16.77 -15.71
N THR A 248 4.80 -17.94 -16.30
CA THR A 248 4.98 -18.18 -17.73
C THR A 248 3.66 -18.69 -18.28
N ILE A 249 3.13 -18.03 -19.32
CA ILE A 249 1.82 -18.41 -19.87
C ILE A 249 1.84 -19.88 -20.30
N GLY A 250 0.89 -20.66 -19.76
CA GLY A 250 0.73 -22.08 -20.06
C GLY A 250 1.68 -23.01 -19.30
N LYS A 251 2.39 -22.52 -18.28
CA LYS A 251 3.14 -23.33 -17.33
C LYS A 251 2.64 -23.12 -15.91
N ASP A 252 3.06 -24.00 -15.00
CA ASP A 252 2.83 -23.85 -13.58
C ASP A 252 3.59 -22.62 -13.04
N VAL A 253 3.05 -22.04 -11.98
CA VAL A 253 3.62 -20.87 -11.29
C VAL A 253 4.86 -21.30 -10.51
N GLU A 254 5.94 -20.53 -10.65
CA GLU A 254 7.17 -20.73 -9.90
C GLU A 254 7.28 -19.68 -8.80
N GLU A 255 7.43 -20.12 -7.55
CA GLU A 255 7.73 -19.24 -6.42
C GLU A 255 9.25 -19.06 -6.33
N LEU A 256 9.72 -17.82 -6.49
CA LEU A 256 11.14 -17.49 -6.48
C LEU A 256 11.64 -17.27 -5.04
N LEU A 257 10.86 -16.53 -4.25
CA LEU A 257 11.24 -16.13 -2.90
C LEU A 257 9.99 -15.73 -2.09
N ILE A 258 9.98 -16.02 -0.80
CA ILE A 258 9.04 -15.40 0.16
C ILE A 258 9.84 -14.52 1.10
N MET A 259 9.45 -13.25 1.18
CA MET A 259 10.06 -12.25 2.04
C MET A 259 9.18 -11.94 3.24
N ASP A 260 9.78 -11.35 4.27
CA ASP A 260 9.07 -10.97 5.49
C ASP A 260 8.10 -9.79 5.27
N ASN A 261 8.30 -9.00 4.20
CA ASN A 261 7.54 -7.78 3.92
C ASN A 261 6.91 -7.79 2.50
N PRO A 262 5.78 -7.07 2.29
CA PRO A 262 5.16 -6.91 0.98
C PRO A 262 6.10 -6.32 -0.08
N VAL A 263 5.93 -6.77 -1.32
CA VAL A 263 6.73 -6.27 -2.47
C VAL A 263 6.11 -5.01 -3.05
N SER A 264 6.74 -3.86 -2.84
CA SER A 264 6.24 -2.56 -3.30
C SER A 264 6.60 -2.24 -4.75
N SER A 265 7.78 -2.69 -5.22
CA SER A 265 8.30 -2.38 -6.55
C SER A 265 9.09 -3.54 -7.12
N ILE A 266 9.06 -3.73 -8.44
CA ILE A 266 9.80 -4.77 -9.17
C ILE A 266 10.30 -4.17 -10.48
N ILE A 267 11.60 -4.27 -10.73
CA ILE A 267 12.21 -3.91 -12.02
C ILE A 267 13.09 -5.05 -12.54
N GLN A 268 13.17 -5.16 -13.87
CA GLN A 268 14.14 -6.03 -14.52
C GLN A 268 15.52 -5.35 -14.49
N TRP A 269 16.55 -6.08 -14.06
CA TRP A 269 17.93 -5.63 -14.13
C TRP A 269 18.81 -6.70 -14.78
N ASN A 270 19.13 -6.54 -16.06
CA ASN A 270 19.79 -7.57 -16.86
C ASN A 270 19.02 -8.90 -16.82
N GLU A 271 19.61 -9.99 -16.32
CA GLU A 271 18.95 -11.29 -16.11
C GLU A 271 18.30 -11.41 -14.72
N ASP A 272 18.61 -10.47 -13.83
CA ASP A 272 18.18 -10.44 -12.43
C ASP A 272 16.96 -9.52 -12.24
N LEU A 273 16.45 -9.50 -11.01
CA LEU A 273 15.39 -8.60 -10.58
C LEU A 273 15.91 -7.69 -9.49
N ILE A 274 15.45 -6.44 -9.48
CA ILE A 274 15.60 -5.57 -8.31
C ILE A 274 14.22 -5.27 -7.78
N ILE A 275 14.04 -5.48 -6.49
CA ILE A 275 12.76 -5.36 -5.82
C ILE A 275 12.83 -4.43 -4.62
N GLY A 276 11.73 -3.76 -4.34
CA GLY A 276 11.52 -2.97 -3.13
C GLY A 276 10.61 -3.70 -2.17
N THR A 277 10.96 -3.72 -0.89
CA THR A 277 10.10 -4.17 0.20
C THR A 277 10.33 -3.27 1.40
N TRP A 278 9.31 -2.61 1.96
CA TRP A 278 9.43 -1.71 3.13
C TRP A 278 10.81 -1.01 3.20
N PHE A 279 11.68 -1.33 4.15
CA PHE A 279 12.98 -0.66 4.32
C PHE A 279 14.12 -1.22 3.48
N ASN A 280 13.87 -2.07 2.48
CA ASN A 280 14.93 -2.73 1.70
C ASN A 280 14.70 -2.60 0.20
N ALA A 281 15.79 -2.29 -0.52
CA ALA A 281 15.93 -2.59 -1.94
C ALA A 281 16.84 -3.82 -2.06
N MET A 282 16.45 -4.81 -2.85
CA MET A 282 17.20 -6.07 -2.98
C MET A 282 17.40 -6.43 -4.44
N ARG A 283 18.59 -6.90 -4.79
CA ARG A 283 18.82 -7.57 -6.08
C ARG A 283 18.72 -9.07 -5.88
N ILE A 284 17.90 -9.72 -6.71
CA ILE A 284 17.61 -11.15 -6.66
C ILE A 284 17.95 -11.75 -8.00
N SER A 285 18.67 -12.87 -7.98
CA SER A 285 18.99 -13.62 -9.19
C SER A 285 17.75 -14.20 -9.86
N SER A 286 17.88 -14.59 -11.13
CA SER A 286 16.79 -15.29 -11.84
C SER A 286 16.29 -16.57 -11.14
N SER A 287 17.10 -17.18 -10.27
CA SER A 287 16.76 -18.38 -9.48
C SER A 287 16.21 -18.09 -8.08
N GLY A 288 16.06 -16.82 -7.69
CA GLY A 288 15.53 -16.43 -6.37
C GLY A 288 16.57 -16.23 -5.27
N GLU A 289 17.87 -16.23 -5.59
CA GLU A 289 18.92 -15.98 -4.60
C GLU A 289 19.13 -14.48 -4.41
N ILE A 290 19.17 -14.01 -3.15
CA ILE A 290 19.48 -12.60 -2.85
C ILE A 290 20.97 -12.35 -3.09
N ILE A 291 21.28 -11.44 -4.00
CA ILE A 291 22.65 -11.02 -4.34
C ILE A 291 23.11 -9.96 -3.35
N TRP A 292 22.27 -8.96 -3.09
CA TRP A 292 22.49 -7.96 -2.05
C TRP A 292 21.18 -7.37 -1.54
N SER A 293 21.21 -6.80 -0.33
CA SER A 293 20.13 -6.03 0.29
C SER A 293 20.66 -4.69 0.79
N TYR A 294 20.06 -3.60 0.32
CA TYR A 294 20.32 -2.24 0.75
C TYR A 294 19.19 -1.77 1.67
N GLU A 295 19.54 -1.37 2.90
CA GLU A 295 18.59 -0.82 3.86
C GLU A 295 18.38 0.68 3.61
N HIS A 296 17.14 1.06 3.31
CA HIS A 296 16.71 2.43 3.07
C HIS A 296 16.11 3.02 4.35
N GLU A 297 16.35 4.30 4.62
CA GLU A 297 15.87 4.98 5.85
C GLU A 297 14.34 5.09 5.94
N GLY A 298 13.67 5.07 4.79
CA GLY A 298 12.22 5.09 4.64
C GLY A 298 11.67 3.85 3.94
N LEU A 299 10.34 3.76 3.86
CA LEU A 299 9.64 2.71 3.14
C LEU A 299 9.85 2.89 1.63
N VAL A 300 10.64 2.03 1.00
CA VAL A 300 10.83 1.92 -0.45
C VAL A 300 9.46 1.76 -1.11
N CYS A 301 9.04 2.79 -1.83
CA CYS A 301 7.79 2.81 -2.58
C CYS A 301 8.02 2.47 -4.05
N GLU A 302 9.11 2.97 -4.63
CA GLU A 302 9.37 2.85 -6.06
C GLU A 302 10.87 2.73 -6.33
N ILE A 303 11.21 1.98 -7.38
CA ILE A 303 12.59 1.82 -7.86
C ILE A 303 12.58 2.09 -9.35
N LEU A 304 13.47 2.98 -9.81
CA LEU A 304 13.54 3.39 -11.21
C LEU A 304 14.90 3.03 -11.83
N PRO A 305 14.95 2.27 -12.94
CA PRO A 305 16.17 2.12 -13.73
C PRO A 305 16.44 3.41 -14.53
N ILE A 306 17.35 4.24 -14.02
CA ILE A 306 17.64 5.56 -14.60
C ILE A 306 18.66 5.46 -15.74
N SER A 307 19.62 4.53 -15.64
CA SER A 307 20.61 4.22 -16.67
C SER A 307 20.96 2.73 -16.66
N SER A 308 21.91 2.31 -17.50
CA SER A 308 22.42 0.92 -17.50
C SER A 308 23.16 0.54 -16.22
N ASP A 309 23.60 1.54 -15.45
CA ASP A 309 24.51 1.33 -14.32
C ASP A 309 23.93 1.88 -13.01
N LEU A 310 22.83 2.65 -13.08
CA LEU A 310 22.27 3.38 -11.95
C LEU A 310 20.75 3.18 -11.81
N ILE A 311 20.31 2.95 -10.58
CA ILE A 311 18.91 2.97 -10.17
C ILE A 311 18.65 4.08 -9.15
N SER A 312 17.41 4.55 -9.08
CA SER A 312 16.92 5.36 -7.96
C SER A 312 16.00 4.52 -7.09
N VAL A 313 16.21 4.59 -5.80
CA VAL A 313 15.35 4.03 -4.76
C VAL A 313 14.65 5.20 -4.10
N ILE A 314 13.33 5.25 -4.25
CA ILE A 314 12.49 6.31 -3.71
C ILE A 314 11.80 5.76 -2.46
N GLY A 315 12.16 6.30 -1.31
CA GLY A 315 11.49 6.01 -0.05
C GLY A 315 10.39 7.01 0.28
N ARG A 316 9.53 6.59 1.21
CA ARG A 316 8.59 7.45 1.90
C ARG A 316 8.66 7.21 3.39
N SER A 317 8.57 8.26 4.17
CA SER A 317 8.59 8.13 5.61
C SER A 317 7.20 7.75 6.15
N PRO A 318 7.13 7.00 7.26
CA PRO A 318 5.89 6.84 8.00
C PRO A 318 5.31 8.20 8.41
N ALA A 319 3.98 8.30 8.44
CA ALA A 319 3.29 9.56 8.70
C ALA A 319 3.80 10.27 9.97
N GLY A 320 4.19 11.54 9.82
CA GLY A 320 4.65 12.39 10.92
C GLY A 320 6.17 12.41 11.15
N GLN A 321 6.96 11.75 10.31
CA GLN A 321 8.44 11.82 10.33
C GLN A 321 8.98 12.74 9.23
N SER A 322 10.30 13.00 9.25
CA SER A 322 10.97 13.71 8.16
C SER A 322 10.85 12.94 6.85
N PRO A 323 10.60 13.59 5.70
CA PRO A 323 10.56 12.91 4.42
C PRO A 323 11.81 12.09 4.15
N ALA A 324 11.64 10.94 3.51
CA ALA A 324 12.75 10.08 3.13
C ALA A 324 13.47 10.65 1.91
N SER A 325 14.78 10.46 1.87
CA SER A 325 15.62 10.80 0.73
C SER A 325 15.37 9.88 -0.47
N ILE A 326 15.88 10.30 -1.62
CA ILE A 326 16.05 9.46 -2.80
C ILE A 326 17.50 8.98 -2.81
N VAL A 327 17.71 7.67 -2.84
CA VAL A 327 19.06 7.09 -2.89
C VAL A 327 19.33 6.56 -4.30
N LEU A 328 20.49 6.93 -4.85
CA LEU A 328 21.00 6.39 -6.11
C LEU A 328 21.94 5.23 -5.80
N LEU A 329 21.67 4.07 -6.39
CA LEU A 329 22.47 2.85 -6.20
C LEU A 329 23.08 2.41 -7.54
N GLU A 330 24.30 1.89 -7.49
CA GLU A 330 24.95 1.17 -8.59
C GLU A 330 24.80 -0.34 -8.35
N PRO A 331 23.84 -1.03 -9.01
CA PRO A 331 23.48 -2.40 -8.66
C PRO A 331 24.58 -3.45 -8.88
N ASP A 332 25.56 -3.12 -9.71
CA ASP A 332 26.70 -3.96 -10.09
C ASP A 332 27.98 -3.63 -9.30
N SER A 333 27.89 -2.78 -8.27
CA SER A 333 29.00 -2.47 -7.37
C SER A 333 29.44 -3.68 -6.52
N GLU A 334 30.67 -3.63 -6.01
CA GLU A 334 31.18 -4.70 -5.14
C GLU A 334 30.38 -4.76 -3.83
N THR A 335 29.90 -5.95 -3.49
CA THR A 335 29.12 -6.14 -2.27
C THR A 335 30.00 -6.13 -1.03
N ILE A 336 29.55 -5.44 0.00
CA ILE A 336 30.12 -5.42 1.33
C ILE A 336 29.38 -6.45 2.17
N ASN A 337 30.08 -7.48 2.65
CA ASN A 337 29.50 -8.33 3.67
C ASN A 337 29.57 -7.57 5.00
N PRO A 338 28.44 -7.35 5.70
CA PRO A 338 28.50 -6.80 7.04
C PRO A 338 29.38 -7.76 7.85
N GLU A 339 30.50 -7.24 8.38
CA GLU A 339 31.37 -8.05 9.22
C GLU A 339 30.50 -8.59 10.34
N VAL A 340 30.34 -9.91 10.38
CA VAL A 340 29.96 -10.57 11.63
C VAL A 340 31.12 -10.22 12.54
N GLU A 341 30.95 -9.23 13.42
CA GLU A 341 31.79 -9.09 14.60
C GLU A 341 31.58 -10.37 15.41
N LEU A 342 32.24 -11.44 15.00
CA LEU A 342 32.69 -12.48 15.90
C LEU A 342 33.63 -11.72 16.83
N PHE A 343 33.08 -11.24 17.94
CA PHE A 343 33.84 -11.05 19.14
C PHE A 343 34.41 -12.42 19.51
N ASP A 344 35.52 -12.79 18.88
CA ASP A 344 36.42 -13.79 19.42
C ASP A 344 36.91 -13.19 20.73
N TYR A 345 36.20 -13.52 21.82
CA TYR A 345 36.78 -13.49 23.14
C TYR A 345 37.93 -14.49 23.14
N GLU A 346 39.08 -14.08 22.60
CA GLU A 346 40.35 -14.68 23.00
C GLU A 346 40.49 -14.40 24.50
N PHE A 347 40.15 -15.39 25.32
CA PHE A 347 40.62 -15.45 26.69
C PHE A 347 42.15 -15.45 26.65
N SER A 348 42.76 -14.26 26.67
CA SER A 348 44.15 -14.14 27.01
C SER A 348 44.27 -14.52 28.49
N ASN A 349 44.87 -15.68 28.77
CA ASN A 349 45.33 -16.03 30.11
C ASN A 349 46.49 -15.10 30.51
N ASN A 350 46.17 -13.84 30.79
CA ASN A 350 47.08 -12.93 31.48
C ASN A 350 46.51 -12.66 32.87
N ASP A 351 47.14 -13.32 33.84
CA ASP A 351 46.96 -13.13 35.27
C ASP A 351 47.26 -11.68 35.69
N SER A 352 46.26 -10.79 35.58
CA SER A 352 46.26 -9.54 36.34
C SER A 352 44.82 -9.14 36.70
N ASN A 353 44.38 -9.60 37.86
CA ASN A 353 43.14 -9.21 38.53
C ASN A 353 43.22 -7.77 39.06
N GLU A 354 43.28 -6.77 38.18
CA GLU A 354 43.28 -5.37 38.63
C GLU A 354 42.07 -4.56 38.15
N PHE A 355 41.15 -5.16 37.40
CA PHE A 355 39.90 -4.49 37.01
C PHE A 355 38.77 -5.47 36.69
N ASP A 356 38.36 -6.26 37.69
CA ASP A 356 37.04 -6.91 37.67
C ASP A 356 36.17 -6.17 38.69
N GLY A 357 34.93 -5.84 38.32
CA GLY A 357 33.98 -5.08 39.13
C GLY A 357 33.42 -5.85 40.32
N GLY A 358 34.21 -6.77 40.89
CA GLY A 358 33.90 -7.50 42.11
C GLY A 358 34.04 -6.59 43.33
N LEU A 359 33.12 -6.77 44.28
CA LEU A 359 33.22 -6.15 45.60
C LEU A 359 34.51 -6.58 46.29
N SER A 360 35.17 -5.65 46.98
CA SER A 360 36.41 -5.94 47.70
C SER A 360 36.18 -6.93 48.85
N ASP A 361 37.22 -7.67 49.25
CA ASP A 361 37.17 -8.61 50.38
C ASP A 361 36.68 -7.94 51.69
N ASP A 362 36.94 -6.63 51.84
CA ASP A 362 36.45 -5.82 52.97
C ASP A 362 34.93 -5.54 52.91
N GLU A 363 34.34 -5.50 51.72
CA GLU A 363 32.89 -5.33 51.52
C GLU A 363 32.15 -6.64 51.71
N ILE A 364 32.73 -7.76 51.24
CA ILE A 364 32.23 -9.12 51.48
C ILE A 364 32.26 -9.42 53.00
N SER A 365 33.35 -9.06 53.67
CA SER A 365 33.50 -9.24 55.13
C SER A 365 32.49 -8.45 55.98
N ARG A 366 32.00 -7.31 55.46
CA ARG A 366 30.94 -6.52 56.14
C ARG A 366 29.54 -7.06 55.87
N ALA A 367 29.32 -7.70 54.72
CA ALA A 367 28.07 -8.34 54.37
C ALA A 367 27.87 -9.68 55.11
N GLU A 368 28.97 -10.38 55.42
CA GLU A 368 28.95 -11.69 56.12
C GLU A 368 29.01 -11.58 57.65
N ALA A 369 29.10 -10.38 58.22
CA ALA A 369 29.11 -10.20 59.67
C ALA A 369 27.70 -10.40 60.27
N PRO A 370 27.52 -11.25 61.30
CA PRO A 370 26.21 -11.45 61.93
C PRO A 370 25.75 -10.16 62.64
N PRO A 371 24.44 -9.83 62.60
CA PRO A 371 23.93 -8.63 63.24
C PRO A 371 24.10 -8.68 64.76
N GLY A 372 24.64 -7.60 65.33
CA GLY A 372 24.74 -7.40 66.77
C GLY A 372 23.35 -7.28 67.39
N VAL A 373 23.04 -8.18 68.32
CA VAL A 373 21.77 -8.19 69.05
C VAL A 373 21.74 -7.02 70.04
N SER A 374 20.81 -6.10 69.87
CA SER A 374 20.23 -5.33 70.97
C SER A 374 18.71 -5.25 70.79
N ILE A 375 18.05 -6.19 71.46
CA ILE A 375 16.78 -6.07 72.19
C ILE A 375 15.95 -4.82 71.84
N GLU A 376 14.95 -4.99 71.00
CA GLU A 376 13.59 -4.61 71.36
C GLU A 376 12.59 -5.60 70.75
N SER A 377 11.64 -5.95 71.59
CA SER A 377 10.81 -7.15 71.67
C SER A 377 9.55 -7.16 70.78
N ASP A 378 9.13 -8.37 70.42
CA ASP A 378 7.72 -8.84 70.45
C ASP A 378 6.71 -8.44 69.35
N SER A 379 7.08 -8.28 68.08
CA SER A 379 6.05 -7.91 67.06
C SER A 379 6.00 -8.68 65.75
N LEU A 380 6.70 -9.80 65.53
CA LEU A 380 6.62 -10.49 64.22
C LEU A 380 6.66 -12.02 64.27
N MET A 381 6.25 -12.61 65.40
CA MET A 381 6.11 -14.06 65.53
C MET A 381 4.67 -14.52 65.23
N ASP A 382 4.05 -13.95 64.19
CA ASP A 382 2.67 -14.27 63.79
C ASP A 382 2.49 -14.45 62.27
N ALA A 383 3.59 -14.59 61.52
CA ALA A 383 3.56 -14.82 60.06
C ALA A 383 4.40 -16.02 59.61
N LEU A 384 4.76 -16.91 60.53
CA LEU A 384 5.42 -18.20 60.24
C LEU A 384 4.38 -19.33 60.30
N GLY A 385 3.47 -19.32 59.33
CA GLY A 385 2.54 -20.41 59.08
C GLY A 385 2.19 -20.43 57.60
N GLU A 386 2.42 -21.57 56.98
CA GLU A 386 2.18 -21.91 55.57
C GLU A 386 3.24 -21.41 54.58
N GLU A 387 3.78 -22.21 53.66
CA GLU A 387 3.91 -23.66 53.51
C GLU A 387 5.00 -23.82 52.42
N LEU A 388 5.84 -24.84 52.57
CA LEU A 388 6.91 -25.15 51.63
C LEU A 388 6.32 -26.10 50.57
N GLU A 389 6.11 -25.65 49.33
CA GLU A 389 5.82 -26.56 48.22
C GLU A 389 6.95 -26.56 47.18
N VAL A 390 7.23 -27.78 46.76
CA VAL A 390 8.36 -28.27 45.97
C VAL A 390 8.20 -27.84 44.52
N ILE A 391 9.29 -27.38 43.91
CA ILE A 391 9.37 -27.08 42.47
C ILE A 391 9.35 -28.41 41.72
N GLU A 392 8.22 -28.73 41.07
CA GLU A 392 8.15 -29.79 40.06
C GLU A 392 8.58 -29.26 38.68
N GLU A 393 9.23 -30.18 37.98
CA GLU A 393 9.77 -30.21 36.61
C GLU A 393 9.14 -29.27 35.58
N GLU A 394 10.00 -28.72 34.70
CA GLU A 394 9.64 -27.97 33.49
C GLU A 394 8.53 -28.70 32.71
N LYS A 395 7.32 -28.17 32.82
CA LYS A 395 6.15 -28.66 32.10
C LYS A 395 6.33 -28.31 30.63
N ALA A 396 6.37 -29.32 29.77
CA ALA A 396 6.24 -29.14 28.33
C ALA A 396 4.96 -28.33 28.07
N ILE A 397 5.10 -27.11 27.56
CA ILE A 397 3.99 -26.25 27.18
C ILE A 397 3.26 -26.98 26.05
N SER A 398 1.99 -27.32 26.28
CA SER A 398 1.18 -28.00 25.29
C SER A 398 0.78 -26.99 24.20
N GLU A 399 0.71 -27.41 22.93
CA GLU A 399 0.23 -26.55 21.83
C GLU A 399 -1.16 -25.93 22.12
N ALA A 400 -1.97 -26.59 22.95
CA ALA A 400 -3.26 -26.09 23.39
C ALA A 400 -3.16 -24.83 24.27
N ASP A 401 -2.17 -24.74 25.17
CA ASP A 401 -1.98 -23.56 26.03
C ASP A 401 -1.47 -22.35 25.23
N LEU A 402 -0.61 -22.58 24.22
CA LEU A 402 -0.13 -21.52 23.32
C LEU A 402 -1.24 -21.00 22.40
N LEU A 403 -2.13 -21.88 21.93
CA LEU A 403 -3.32 -21.48 21.17
C LEU A 403 -4.33 -20.72 22.03
N GLU A 404 -4.46 -21.06 23.32
CA GLU A 404 -5.36 -20.37 24.23
C GLU A 404 -4.85 -18.96 24.57
N ASP A 405 -3.54 -18.79 24.78
CA ASP A 405 -2.91 -17.48 24.98
C ASP A 405 -2.93 -16.60 23.71
N LEU A 406 -2.67 -17.18 22.53
CA LEU A 406 -2.81 -16.48 21.25
C LEU A 406 -4.27 -16.10 20.96
N SER A 407 -5.23 -16.98 21.27
CA SER A 407 -6.65 -16.68 21.15
C SER A 407 -7.11 -15.62 22.14
N ALA A 408 -6.54 -15.56 23.34
CA ALA A 408 -6.82 -14.52 24.32
C ALA A 408 -6.24 -13.17 23.89
N SER A 409 -5.04 -13.17 23.29
CA SER A 409 -4.39 -11.98 22.73
C SER A 409 -5.13 -11.44 21.50
N ALA A 410 -5.58 -12.30 20.59
CA ALA A 410 -6.36 -11.91 19.41
C ALA A 410 -7.71 -11.27 19.79
N LYS A 411 -8.30 -11.67 20.91
CA LYS A 411 -9.56 -11.10 21.43
C LYS A 411 -9.41 -9.73 22.08
N ALA A 412 -8.17 -9.29 22.33
CA ALA A 412 -7.85 -7.99 22.91
C ALA A 412 -7.72 -6.87 21.85
N ILE A 413 -7.65 -7.22 20.56
CA ILE A 413 -7.63 -6.26 19.45
C ILE A 413 -9.08 -5.90 19.11
N ASN A 414 -9.46 -4.64 19.28
CA ASN A 414 -10.77 -4.13 18.89
C ASN A 414 -10.86 -4.02 17.36
N LEU A 415 -11.87 -4.60 16.72
CA LEU A 415 -12.18 -4.34 15.32
C LEU A 415 -13.18 -3.19 15.24
N PRO A 416 -13.01 -2.21 14.33
CA PRO A 416 -13.97 -1.11 14.22
C PRO A 416 -15.35 -1.62 13.77
N PRO A 417 -16.44 -0.98 14.20
CA PRO A 417 -17.79 -1.38 13.80
C PRO A 417 -17.99 -1.11 12.30
N ILE A 418 -18.89 -1.85 11.67
CA ILE A 418 -19.31 -1.62 10.29
C ILE A 418 -20.62 -0.83 10.32
N ALA A 419 -20.59 0.41 9.85
CA ALA A 419 -21.77 1.25 9.70
C ALA A 419 -22.46 0.97 8.36
N ASP A 420 -23.76 0.72 8.39
CA ASP A 420 -24.61 0.60 7.20
C ASP A 420 -25.75 1.63 7.33
N ALA A 421 -25.79 2.62 6.43
CA ALA A 421 -26.83 3.65 6.41
C ALA A 421 -28.04 3.28 5.52
N GLY A 422 -27.99 2.12 4.86
CA GLY A 422 -28.93 1.67 3.85
C GLY A 422 -28.67 2.28 2.46
N GLU A 423 -29.41 1.79 1.47
CA GLU A 423 -29.32 2.26 0.08
C GLU A 423 -29.94 3.66 -0.11
N ASP A 424 -29.46 4.36 -1.14
CA ASP A 424 -30.04 5.62 -1.62
C ASP A 424 -31.51 5.48 -2.00
N LYS A 425 -32.32 6.48 -1.64
CA LYS A 425 -33.78 6.45 -1.83
C LYS A 425 -34.25 7.58 -2.72
N THR A 426 -35.11 7.27 -3.68
CA THR A 426 -35.85 8.27 -4.46
C THR A 426 -37.34 8.12 -4.21
N ILE A 427 -37.99 9.17 -3.69
CA ILE A 427 -39.38 9.14 -3.22
C ILE A 427 -40.14 10.36 -3.77
N SER A 428 -41.38 10.15 -4.19
CA SER A 428 -42.24 11.25 -4.65
C SER A 428 -42.80 12.05 -3.47
N ALA A 429 -42.85 13.37 -3.60
CA ALA A 429 -43.44 14.24 -2.58
C ALA A 429 -44.96 14.04 -2.43
N GLU A 430 -45.48 14.26 -1.22
CA GLU A 430 -46.91 14.35 -0.92
C GLU A 430 -47.48 15.72 -1.37
N GLU A 431 -48.81 15.93 -1.22
CA GLU A 431 -49.52 17.14 -1.69
C GLU A 431 -48.96 18.46 -1.14
N ASP A 432 -48.18 18.42 -0.06
CA ASP A 432 -47.54 19.58 0.57
C ASP A 432 -46.06 19.79 0.18
N ASN A 433 -45.58 19.10 -0.85
CA ASN A 433 -44.19 19.10 -1.33
C ASN A 433 -43.17 18.54 -0.31
N THR A 434 -43.59 17.66 0.59
CA THR A 434 -42.70 16.95 1.53
C THR A 434 -42.90 15.43 1.50
N ALA A 435 -41.95 14.66 2.02
CA ALA A 435 -42.09 13.22 2.21
C ALA A 435 -41.50 12.78 3.57
N THR A 436 -42.09 11.77 4.21
CA THR A 436 -41.60 11.19 5.47
C THR A 436 -40.83 9.89 5.21
N ILE A 437 -39.55 9.87 5.59
CA ILE A 437 -38.61 8.78 5.30
C ILE A 437 -38.09 8.18 6.60
N LEU A 438 -37.95 6.86 6.61
CA LEU A 438 -37.21 6.13 7.65
C LEU A 438 -35.78 5.92 7.17
N LEU A 439 -34.84 6.54 7.87
CA LEU A 439 -33.42 6.19 7.84
C LEU A 439 -33.23 4.97 8.72
N ASP A 440 -32.54 3.94 8.22
CA ASP A 440 -32.43 2.65 8.88
C ASP A 440 -31.00 2.14 8.82
N GLY A 441 -30.30 2.28 9.95
CA GLY A 441 -28.95 1.80 10.15
C GLY A 441 -28.88 0.54 11.00
N SER A 442 -30.00 -0.15 11.18
CA SER A 442 -30.08 -1.37 12.02
C SER A 442 -29.26 -2.56 11.47
N ARG A 443 -28.78 -2.46 10.23
CA ARG A 443 -27.86 -3.43 9.62
C ARG A 443 -26.39 -3.20 10.00
N SER A 444 -26.09 -2.08 10.67
CA SER A 444 -24.76 -1.86 11.23
C SER A 444 -24.45 -2.94 12.26
N TYR A 445 -23.22 -3.44 12.28
CA TYR A 445 -22.80 -4.44 13.24
C TYR A 445 -21.33 -4.28 13.61
N ASP A 446 -20.97 -4.84 14.76
CA ASP A 446 -19.61 -4.88 15.24
C ASP A 446 -19.12 -6.35 15.16
N PRO A 447 -18.02 -6.64 14.42
CA PRO A 447 -17.51 -8.00 14.26
C PRO A 447 -16.99 -8.66 15.55
N ASP A 448 -16.45 -7.90 16.50
CA ASP A 448 -15.85 -8.44 17.73
C ASP A 448 -16.52 -7.95 19.03
N GLY A 449 -17.48 -7.03 18.93
CA GLY A 449 -18.19 -6.45 20.05
C GLY A 449 -19.68 -6.16 19.80
N LYS A 450 -20.14 -5.02 20.33
CA LYS A 450 -21.51 -4.52 20.13
C LYS A 450 -21.49 -3.02 19.90
N ILE A 451 -22.41 -2.56 19.06
CA ILE A 451 -22.63 -1.13 18.88
C ILE A 451 -23.19 -0.50 20.16
N GLN A 452 -22.48 0.50 20.65
CA GLN A 452 -22.85 1.30 21.81
C GLN A 452 -23.76 2.48 21.44
N SER A 453 -23.51 3.15 20.31
CA SER A 453 -24.31 4.32 19.91
C SER A 453 -24.41 4.53 18.39
N TYR A 454 -25.48 5.21 17.99
CA TYR A 454 -25.76 5.65 16.63
C TYR A 454 -25.89 7.17 16.63
N ALA A 455 -25.45 7.84 15.57
CA ALA A 455 -25.68 9.26 15.38
C ALA A 455 -25.90 9.57 13.90
N TRP A 456 -27.10 10.01 13.56
CA TRP A 456 -27.46 10.48 12.23
C TRP A 456 -27.23 11.98 12.13
N GLN A 457 -26.55 12.43 11.09
CA GLN A 457 -26.26 13.85 10.82
C GLN A 457 -26.77 14.26 9.44
N ASP A 458 -27.23 15.52 9.33
CA ASP A 458 -27.54 16.14 8.04
C ASP A 458 -26.26 16.64 7.34
N SER A 459 -26.42 17.13 6.10
CA SER A 459 -25.32 17.69 5.29
C SER A 459 -24.62 18.92 5.91
N LYS A 460 -25.12 19.44 7.03
CA LYS A 460 -24.56 20.58 7.77
C LYS A 460 -23.92 20.14 9.09
N GLY A 461 -23.88 18.83 9.37
CA GLY A 461 -23.32 18.25 10.59
C GLY A 461 -24.25 18.34 11.80
N ASN A 462 -25.54 18.67 11.62
CA ASN A 462 -26.49 18.67 12.73
C ASN A 462 -26.98 17.25 13.01
N VAL A 463 -26.90 16.81 14.26
CA VAL A 463 -27.44 15.51 14.68
C VAL A 463 -28.97 15.54 14.60
N ILE A 464 -29.53 14.69 13.75
CA ILE A 464 -30.97 14.54 13.50
C ILE A 464 -31.59 13.36 14.25
N GLY A 465 -30.78 12.46 14.79
CA GLY A 465 -31.23 11.37 15.67
C GLY A 465 -30.08 10.49 16.15
N ASP A 466 -30.31 9.76 17.24
CA ASP A 466 -29.31 9.00 17.99
C ASP A 466 -29.65 7.49 18.11
N SER A 467 -30.61 7.04 17.30
CA SER A 467 -31.05 5.64 17.26
C SER A 467 -30.76 5.01 15.91
N ALA A 468 -30.73 3.68 15.87
CA ALA A 468 -30.50 2.93 14.64
C ALA A 468 -31.54 3.27 13.55
N GLN A 469 -32.76 3.67 13.93
CA GLN A 469 -33.83 4.01 13.00
C GLN A 469 -34.43 5.38 13.32
N VAL A 470 -34.32 6.33 12.38
CA VAL A 470 -34.79 7.71 12.55
C VAL A 470 -35.79 8.07 11.45
N ARG A 471 -36.93 8.66 11.83
CA ARG A 471 -37.91 9.19 10.87
C ARG A 471 -37.67 10.68 10.65
N VAL A 472 -37.50 11.09 9.40
CA VAL A 472 -37.30 12.48 8.99
C VAL A 472 -38.33 12.90 7.96
N ARG A 473 -38.76 14.16 7.98
CA ARG A 473 -39.65 14.75 6.99
C ARG A 473 -38.87 15.76 6.16
N LEU A 474 -38.81 15.54 4.85
CA LEU A 474 -37.92 16.26 3.94
C LEU A 474 -38.70 16.99 2.85
N PRO A 475 -38.33 18.23 2.49
CA PRO A 475 -38.89 18.92 1.33
C PRO A 475 -38.30 18.36 0.02
N LEU A 476 -38.86 18.78 -1.12
CA LEU A 476 -38.27 18.53 -2.45
C LEU A 476 -36.76 18.86 -2.50
N GLY A 477 -35.99 17.99 -3.14
CA GLY A 477 -34.53 18.11 -3.27
C GLY A 477 -33.77 16.88 -2.80
N THR A 478 -32.44 17.00 -2.85
CA THR A 478 -31.51 15.93 -2.46
C THR A 478 -30.96 16.22 -1.06
N HIS A 479 -31.09 15.23 -0.18
CA HIS A 479 -30.69 15.32 1.23
C HIS A 479 -29.74 14.16 1.55
N PRO A 480 -28.43 14.40 1.66
CA PRO A 480 -27.49 13.41 2.15
C PRO A 480 -27.50 13.37 3.68
N PHE A 481 -27.41 12.16 4.23
CA PHE A 481 -27.29 11.89 5.66
C PHE A 481 -26.06 11.04 5.94
N GLU A 482 -25.41 11.31 7.05
CA GLU A 482 -24.28 10.51 7.56
C GLU A 482 -24.70 9.80 8.84
N LEU A 483 -24.53 8.47 8.87
CA LEU A 483 -24.64 7.66 10.07
C LEU A 483 -23.24 7.45 10.65
N THR A 484 -23.04 7.81 11.92
CA THR A 484 -21.88 7.42 12.71
C THR A 484 -22.29 6.33 13.70
N VAL A 485 -21.50 5.26 13.77
CA VAL A 485 -21.71 4.11 14.66
C VAL A 485 -20.47 3.97 15.55
N VAL A 486 -20.67 3.82 16.85
CA VAL A 486 -19.58 3.66 17.83
C VAL A 486 -19.74 2.32 18.55
N ASP A 487 -18.67 1.55 18.66
CA ASP A 487 -18.64 0.26 19.36
C ASP A 487 -18.50 0.41 20.90
N ASP A 488 -18.51 -0.71 21.61
CA ASP A 488 -18.38 -0.77 23.07
C ASP A 488 -16.94 -0.56 23.58
N LYS A 489 -15.96 -0.47 22.68
CA LYS A 489 -14.53 -0.28 22.95
C LYS A 489 -14.01 1.09 22.48
N GLY A 490 -14.87 1.94 21.93
CA GLY A 490 -14.64 3.34 21.55
C GLY A 490 -14.28 3.60 20.09
N ALA A 491 -14.21 2.60 19.19
CA ALA A 491 -13.97 2.88 17.77
C ALA A 491 -15.26 3.28 17.06
N ALA A 492 -15.12 4.09 16.01
CA ALA A 492 -16.26 4.69 15.31
C ALA A 492 -16.09 4.63 13.79
N THR A 493 -17.18 4.31 13.10
CA THR A 493 -17.24 4.22 11.63
C THR A 493 -18.43 5.01 11.10
N LYS A 494 -18.33 5.49 9.87
CA LYS A 494 -19.33 6.32 9.22
C LYS A 494 -19.85 5.71 7.93
N ALA A 495 -21.12 5.92 7.63
CA ALA A 495 -21.76 5.54 6.37
C ALA A 495 -22.67 6.67 5.88
N MET A 496 -22.84 6.80 4.56
CA MET A 496 -23.69 7.84 3.97
C MET A 496 -24.89 7.24 3.24
N VAL A 497 -25.99 7.97 3.23
CA VAL A 497 -27.18 7.66 2.43
C VAL A 497 -27.77 8.94 1.85
N THR A 498 -28.14 8.91 0.58
CA THR A 498 -28.76 10.04 -0.13
C THR A 498 -30.24 9.81 -0.35
N VAL A 499 -31.05 10.77 0.07
CA VAL A 499 -32.51 10.75 -0.12
C VAL A 499 -32.92 11.85 -1.10
N ARG A 500 -33.52 11.48 -2.23
CA ARG A 500 -34.03 12.39 -3.25
C ARG A 500 -35.55 12.45 -3.19
N ILE A 501 -36.09 13.64 -2.94
CA ILE A 501 -37.53 13.91 -2.95
C ILE A 501 -37.87 14.67 -4.23
N GLN A 502 -38.72 14.09 -5.07
CA GLN A 502 -39.08 14.63 -6.40
C GLN A 502 -40.58 14.82 -6.62
#